data_AF-A0A1V5JMU9-F1
#
_entry.id   AF-A0A1V5JMU9-F1
#
_cell.length_a   1.000
_cell.length_b   1.000
_cell.length_c   1.000
_cell.angle_alpha   90.00
_cell.angle_beta   90.00
_cell.angle_gamma   90.00
#
_symmetry.space_group_name_H-M   'P 1'
#
loop_
_entity.id
_entity.type
_entity.pdbx_description
1 polymer ?
#
loop_
_entity_poly.entity_id
_entity_poly.type
_entity_poly.pdbx_seq_one_letter_code
_entity_poly.pdbx_strand_id
1 'polypeptide(L)'
;MVRNPVASDLFREAVKCYHAGAYRASVVAAWTACSIDIILKLRELELTGDKAAKKRLGEYDSARSKNDIPKLLEFERNLLDMACDEFELITTQEREDLSRLLSDRHRCAHTTLLDTDEPYLPTPEQVRAHLRAVAESVLIHPPVQGKAAMRRLLDEVNSDYFPKRSEDAMIILRAGPLERPRRALLRNYLVVLIKCLLRYENDIPIRRWKCFAAALGAVKEMYPDLFVSIIQTELPDLTTSLSDEQLVFLLSLVVWYPDLLPKISEAAKLKLESYISAMLIDEVAVSAIARGIRIPELKDMIISRISIMNINELATALASQNVAELSTEDAVINRAIELFHTVSSYVTANNMLDKVMTILLPHLNRNQLESLLNTIAESPDYRNAYSTPSFLSQLRSIIGEEDFIKECQKRQLDKQFPALFPPPEAYHEYNDIPF
;
A
#
# COMPACT_ATOMS: atom_id res chain seq x y z
N MET A 1 14.11 22.09 -22.46
CA MET A 1 14.63 21.54 -23.73
C MET A 1 13.44 20.95 -24.48
N VAL A 2 13.10 21.44 -25.67
CA VAL A 2 11.97 20.90 -26.46
C VAL A 2 12.36 19.54 -27.00
N ARG A 3 11.50 18.52 -26.83
CA ARG A 3 11.90 17.12 -27.04
C ARG A 3 11.92 16.69 -28.50
N ASN A 4 10.94 17.14 -29.28
CA ASN A 4 10.81 16.75 -30.69
C ASN A 4 11.51 17.78 -31.60
N PRO A 5 12.43 17.36 -32.50
CA PRO A 5 13.18 18.29 -33.34
C PRO A 5 12.28 19.09 -34.29
N VAL A 6 11.23 18.49 -34.84
CA VAL A 6 10.32 19.17 -35.79
C VAL A 6 9.53 20.27 -35.08
N ALA A 7 8.91 19.94 -33.93
CA ALA A 7 8.20 20.93 -33.14
C ALA A 7 9.14 22.01 -32.57
N SER A 8 10.37 21.64 -32.21
CA SER A 8 11.40 22.56 -31.76
C SER A 8 11.78 23.59 -32.83
N ASP A 9 11.93 23.17 -34.08
CA ASP A 9 12.31 24.07 -35.17
C ASP A 9 11.18 25.08 -35.47
N LEU A 10 9.93 24.61 -35.49
CA LEU A 10 8.75 25.47 -35.64
C LEU A 10 8.58 26.44 -34.47
N PHE A 11 8.83 25.99 -33.24
CA PHE A 11 8.78 26.87 -32.08
C PHE A 11 9.91 27.91 -32.11
N ARG A 12 11.09 27.52 -32.58
CA ARG A 12 12.21 28.46 -32.79
C ARG A 12 11.88 29.50 -33.86
N GLU A 13 11.14 29.13 -34.90
CA GLU A 13 10.61 30.07 -35.88
C GLU A 13 9.64 31.06 -35.24
N ALA A 14 8.70 30.59 -34.41
CA ALA A 14 7.78 31.45 -33.67
C ALA A 14 8.52 32.48 -32.79
N VAL A 15 9.58 32.05 -32.09
CA VAL A 15 10.43 32.92 -31.27
C VAL A 15 11.21 33.93 -32.13
N LYS A 16 11.71 33.53 -33.31
CA LYS A 16 12.36 34.47 -34.25
C LYS A 16 11.38 35.53 -34.76
N CYS A 17 10.16 35.14 -35.14
CA CYS A 17 9.11 36.08 -35.55
C CYS A 17 8.78 37.07 -34.43
N TYR A 18 8.72 36.61 -33.17
CA TYR A 18 8.53 37.47 -32.01
C TYR A 18 9.63 38.53 -31.90
N HIS A 19 10.89 38.12 -31.96
CA HIS A 19 12.03 39.05 -31.88
C HIS A 19 12.10 40.03 -33.07
N ALA A 20 11.59 39.64 -34.24
CA ALA A 20 11.51 40.50 -35.40
C ALA A 20 10.30 41.47 -35.38
N GLY A 21 9.46 41.45 -34.34
CA GLY A 21 8.23 42.25 -34.26
C GLY A 21 7.09 41.73 -35.14
N ALA A 22 7.24 40.55 -35.76
CA ALA A 22 6.22 39.92 -36.58
C ALA A 22 5.23 39.12 -35.72
N TYR A 23 4.46 39.83 -34.88
CA TYR A 23 3.63 39.21 -33.83
C TYR A 23 2.54 38.28 -34.36
N ARG A 24 1.84 38.65 -35.44
CA ARG A 24 0.85 37.77 -36.09
C ARG A 24 1.47 36.46 -36.57
N ALA A 25 2.64 36.54 -37.21
CA ALA A 25 3.36 35.36 -37.68
C ALA A 25 3.84 34.49 -36.52
N SER A 26 4.31 35.11 -35.43
CA SER A 26 4.72 34.41 -34.22
C SER A 26 3.58 33.60 -33.60
N VAL A 27 2.37 34.18 -33.49
CA VAL A 27 1.17 33.48 -32.99
C VAL A 27 0.81 32.28 -33.88
N VAL A 28 0.81 32.46 -35.20
CA VAL A 28 0.51 31.37 -36.14
C VAL A 28 1.53 30.25 -36.02
N ALA A 29 2.83 30.58 -36.00
CA ALA A 29 3.91 29.59 -35.87
C ALA A 29 3.89 28.87 -34.51
N ALA A 30 3.56 29.58 -33.42
CA ALA A 30 3.44 28.99 -32.09
C ALA A 30 2.31 27.95 -32.03
N TRP A 31 1.16 28.26 -32.63
CA TRP A 31 0.05 27.32 -32.75
C TRP A 31 0.41 26.11 -33.64
N THR A 32 1.10 26.34 -34.76
CA THR A 32 1.60 25.25 -35.62
C THR A 32 2.56 24.33 -34.88
N ALA A 33 3.48 24.87 -34.07
CA ALA A 33 4.37 24.07 -33.24
C ALA A 33 3.59 23.24 -32.20
N CYS A 34 2.62 23.85 -31.52
CA CYS A 34 1.76 23.19 -30.53
C CYS A 34 0.97 22.01 -31.15
N SER A 35 0.27 22.27 -32.26
CA SER A 35 -0.56 21.27 -32.94
C SER A 35 0.25 20.10 -33.48
N ILE A 36 1.40 20.37 -34.10
CA ILE A 36 2.30 19.33 -34.59
C ILE A 36 2.87 18.49 -33.44
N ASP A 37 3.26 19.10 -32.33
CA ASP A 37 3.77 18.35 -31.17
C ASP A 37 2.70 17.42 -30.58
N ILE A 38 1.45 17.87 -30.46
CA ILE A 38 0.32 17.01 -30.03
C ILE A 38 0.15 15.83 -31.00
N ILE A 39 0.16 16.05 -32.32
CA ILE A 39 0.02 14.97 -33.30
C ILE A 39 1.20 13.99 -33.20
N LEU A 40 2.43 14.48 -33.03
CA LEU A 40 3.62 13.64 -32.87
C LEU A 40 3.55 12.81 -31.59
N LYS A 41 3.04 13.38 -30.50
CA LYS A 41 2.73 12.66 -29.26
C LYS A 41 1.70 11.56 -29.46
N LEU A 42 0.64 11.80 -30.23
CA LEU A 42 -0.30 10.74 -30.60
C LEU A 42 0.40 9.63 -31.39
N ARG A 43 1.33 9.96 -32.29
CA ARG A 43 2.07 8.95 -33.08
C ARG A 43 2.98 8.10 -32.19
N GLU A 44 3.63 8.71 -31.21
CA GLU A 44 4.37 7.98 -30.19
C GLU A 44 3.45 7.06 -29.37
N LEU A 45 2.27 7.51 -28.97
CA LEU A 45 1.28 6.68 -28.28
C LEU A 45 0.83 5.49 -29.14
N GLU A 46 0.58 5.69 -30.43
CA GLU A 46 0.25 4.63 -31.38
C GLU A 46 1.38 3.59 -31.50
N LEU A 47 2.63 4.04 -31.66
CA LEU A 47 3.80 3.15 -31.73
C LEU A 47 3.94 2.27 -30.47
N THR A 48 3.49 2.77 -29.33
CA THR A 48 3.45 2.01 -28.06
C THR A 48 2.18 1.16 -27.85
N GLY A 49 1.29 1.11 -28.85
CA GLY A 49 0.11 0.23 -28.84
C GLY A 49 -1.15 0.85 -28.22
N ASP A 50 -1.22 2.18 -28.09
CA ASP A 50 -2.45 2.86 -27.69
C ASP A 50 -3.52 2.79 -28.80
N LYS A 51 -4.64 2.13 -28.51
CA LYS A 51 -5.73 1.90 -29.48
C LYS A 51 -6.52 3.18 -29.79
N ALA A 52 -6.66 4.09 -28.81
CA ALA A 52 -7.38 5.34 -29.01
C ALA A 52 -6.54 6.27 -29.91
N ALA A 53 -5.24 6.38 -29.63
CA ALA A 53 -4.31 7.13 -30.47
C ALA A 53 -4.30 6.60 -31.91
N LYS A 54 -4.22 5.27 -32.08
CA LYS A 54 -4.30 4.63 -33.40
C LYS A 54 -5.59 4.98 -34.17
N LYS A 55 -6.73 4.99 -33.49
CA LYS A 55 -8.01 5.34 -34.11
C LYS A 55 -8.01 6.80 -34.58
N ARG A 56 -7.66 7.74 -33.70
CA ARG A 56 -7.64 9.18 -34.00
C ARG A 56 -6.64 9.54 -35.09
N LEU A 57 -5.45 8.93 -35.08
CA LEU A 57 -4.48 9.10 -36.15
C LEU A 57 -4.93 8.51 -37.46
N GLY A 58 -5.60 7.36 -37.45
CA GLY A 58 -6.20 6.79 -38.66
C GLY A 58 -7.25 7.72 -39.28
N GLU A 59 -8.09 8.36 -38.47
CA GLU A 59 -9.04 9.38 -38.91
C GLU A 59 -8.32 10.58 -39.54
N TYR A 60 -7.29 11.11 -38.86
CA TYR A 60 -6.48 12.23 -39.33
C TYR A 60 -5.72 11.93 -40.63
N ASP A 61 -4.99 10.82 -40.68
CA ASP A 61 -4.18 10.42 -41.84
C ASP A 61 -5.10 10.06 -43.03
N SER A 62 -6.29 9.50 -42.79
CA SER A 62 -7.28 9.28 -43.85
C SER A 62 -7.81 10.61 -44.41
N ALA A 63 -8.19 11.57 -43.56
CA ALA A 63 -8.61 12.89 -43.99
C ALA A 63 -7.51 13.62 -44.78
N ARG A 64 -6.25 13.52 -44.32
CA ARG A 64 -5.08 14.07 -45.01
C ARG A 64 -4.85 13.43 -46.37
N SER A 65 -4.93 12.10 -46.48
CA SER A 65 -4.73 11.37 -47.74
C SER A 65 -5.79 11.71 -48.80
N LYS A 66 -7.02 12.05 -48.37
CA LYS A 66 -8.14 12.43 -49.23
C LYS A 66 -8.24 13.94 -49.50
N ASN A 67 -7.34 14.75 -48.94
CA ASN A 67 -7.45 16.22 -48.93
C ASN A 67 -8.82 16.72 -48.45
N ASP A 68 -9.40 16.07 -47.44
CA ASP A 68 -10.68 16.44 -46.84
C ASP A 68 -10.48 17.63 -45.87
N ILE A 69 -10.39 18.84 -46.46
CA ILE A 69 -10.13 20.10 -45.74
C ILE A 69 -11.13 20.32 -44.59
N PRO A 70 -12.45 20.12 -44.76
CA PRO A 70 -13.41 20.27 -43.66
C PRO A 70 -13.07 19.41 -42.44
N LYS A 71 -12.72 18.14 -42.64
CA LYS A 71 -12.36 17.25 -41.52
C LYS A 71 -11.03 17.60 -40.86
N LEU A 72 -10.06 18.09 -41.64
CA LEU A 72 -8.79 18.55 -41.06
C LEU A 72 -8.98 19.79 -40.18
N LEU A 73 -9.87 20.71 -40.58
CA LEU A 73 -10.24 21.87 -39.77
C LEU A 73 -11.04 21.47 -38.53
N GLU A 74 -11.96 20.51 -38.66
CA GLU A 74 -12.69 19.96 -37.52
C GLU A 74 -11.75 19.29 -36.51
N PHE A 75 -10.77 18.53 -37.00
CA PHE A 75 -9.73 17.92 -36.18
C PHE A 75 -8.89 18.97 -35.45
N GLU A 76 -8.48 20.05 -36.15
CA GLU A 76 -7.73 21.17 -35.55
C GLU A 76 -8.53 21.85 -34.43
N ARG A 77 -9.83 22.08 -34.63
CA ARG A 77 -10.71 22.70 -33.63
C ARG A 77 -10.84 21.85 -32.36
N ASN A 78 -10.95 20.54 -32.52
CA ASN A 78 -11.14 19.61 -31.42
C ASN A 78 -9.81 19.11 -30.81
N LEU A 79 -8.66 19.59 -31.31
CA LEU A 79 -7.34 19.07 -30.94
C LEU A 79 -7.02 19.27 -29.45
N LEU A 80 -7.36 20.43 -28.90
CA LEU A 80 -7.09 20.74 -27.49
C LEU A 80 -8.03 19.96 -26.55
N ASP A 81 -9.29 19.79 -26.93
CA ASP A 81 -10.25 18.98 -26.17
C ASP A 81 -9.81 17.52 -26.16
N MET A 82 -9.41 17.00 -27.33
CA MET A 82 -8.84 15.66 -27.43
C MET A 82 -7.56 15.53 -26.60
N ALA A 83 -6.65 16.50 -26.67
CA ALA A 83 -5.41 16.50 -25.90
C ALA A 83 -5.66 16.57 -24.38
N CYS A 84 -6.68 17.28 -23.91
CA CYS A 84 -7.04 17.41 -22.50
C CYS A 84 -7.85 16.21 -22.00
N ASP A 85 -8.97 15.91 -22.66
CA ASP A 85 -10.02 15.04 -22.12
C ASP A 85 -9.81 13.57 -22.52
N GLU A 86 -9.38 13.30 -23.75
CA GLU A 86 -9.17 11.93 -24.24
C GLU A 86 -7.76 11.42 -23.94
N PHE A 87 -6.76 12.29 -24.15
CA PHE A 87 -5.37 11.93 -24.02
C PHE A 87 -4.67 12.55 -22.84
N GLU A 88 -5.28 13.38 -21.99
CA GLU A 88 -4.64 13.97 -20.78
C GLU A 88 -3.15 14.31 -21.00
N LEU A 89 -2.85 14.98 -22.12
CA LEU A 89 -1.54 15.52 -22.51
C LEU A 89 -1.31 16.90 -21.92
N ILE A 90 -2.41 17.59 -21.61
CA ILE A 90 -2.48 18.92 -20.99
C ILE A 90 -3.58 18.91 -19.92
N THR A 91 -3.46 19.77 -18.92
CA THR A 91 -4.46 19.98 -17.88
C THR A 91 -5.61 20.87 -18.37
N THR A 92 -6.71 20.94 -17.60
CA THR A 92 -7.84 21.83 -17.91
C THR A 92 -7.42 23.31 -17.95
N GLN A 93 -6.55 23.74 -17.03
CA GLN A 93 -6.03 25.11 -17.02
C GLN A 93 -5.16 25.39 -18.26
N GLU A 94 -4.28 24.44 -18.59
CA GLU A 94 -3.42 24.55 -19.77
C GLU A 94 -4.23 24.55 -21.06
N ARG A 95 -5.33 23.78 -21.12
CA ARG A 95 -6.29 23.82 -22.23
C ARG A 95 -6.87 25.22 -22.38
N GLU A 96 -7.34 25.85 -21.31
CA GLU A 96 -7.88 27.22 -21.36
C GLU A 96 -6.84 28.22 -21.91
N ASP A 97 -5.59 28.13 -21.46
CA ASP A 97 -4.52 29.02 -21.92
C ASP A 97 -4.19 28.80 -23.41
N LEU A 98 -4.14 27.55 -23.86
CA LEU A 98 -3.92 27.21 -25.28
C LEU A 98 -5.14 27.51 -26.16
N SER A 99 -6.36 27.48 -25.63
CA SER A 99 -7.57 27.89 -26.34
C SER A 99 -7.54 29.39 -26.67
N ARG A 100 -6.93 30.23 -25.82
CA ARG A 100 -6.69 31.64 -26.14
C ARG A 100 -5.74 31.79 -27.33
N LEU A 101 -4.66 31.00 -27.37
CA LEU A 101 -3.74 30.97 -28.51
C LEU A 101 -4.47 30.58 -29.81
N LEU A 102 -5.31 29.54 -29.77
CA LEU A 102 -6.10 29.11 -30.94
C LEU A 102 -7.04 30.22 -31.42
N SER A 103 -7.72 30.90 -30.50
CA SER A 103 -8.60 32.03 -30.81
C SER A 103 -7.83 33.18 -31.47
N ASP A 104 -6.69 33.58 -30.90
CA ASP A 104 -5.87 34.65 -31.47
C ASP A 104 -5.22 34.23 -32.80
N ARG A 105 -4.89 32.96 -32.99
CA ARG A 105 -4.47 32.42 -34.29
C ARG A 105 -5.58 32.57 -35.33
N HIS A 106 -6.83 32.27 -35.01
CA HIS A 106 -7.95 32.48 -35.93
C HIS A 106 -8.09 33.95 -36.33
N ARG A 107 -7.98 34.88 -35.37
CA ARG A 107 -8.01 36.33 -35.63
C ARG A 107 -6.83 36.80 -36.47
N CYS A 108 -5.65 36.23 -36.26
CA CYS A 108 -4.45 36.54 -37.04
C CYS A 108 -4.56 36.05 -38.49
N ALA A 109 -5.22 34.91 -38.73
CA ALA A 109 -5.35 34.28 -40.05
C ALA A 109 -6.52 34.82 -40.88
N HIS A 110 -7.62 35.23 -40.23
CA HIS A 110 -8.85 35.67 -40.89
C HIS A 110 -9.11 37.16 -40.64
N THR A 111 -8.62 38.01 -41.54
CA THR A 111 -8.77 39.48 -41.48
C THR A 111 -10.20 39.98 -41.70
N THR A 112 -11.10 39.12 -42.20
CA THR A 112 -12.48 39.49 -42.61
C THR A 112 -13.51 39.44 -41.47
N LEU A 113 -13.11 39.05 -40.25
CA LEU A 113 -14.00 38.85 -39.09
C LEU A 113 -14.00 40.04 -38.11
N LEU A 114 -13.37 41.16 -38.47
CA LEU A 114 -13.29 42.36 -37.63
C LEU A 114 -14.22 43.43 -38.18
N ASP A 115 -14.99 44.09 -37.30
CA ASP A 115 -15.85 45.25 -37.65
C ASP A 115 -15.04 46.51 -38.01
N THR A 116 -13.71 46.39 -38.11
CA THR A 116 -12.74 47.44 -38.37
C THR A 116 -11.87 47.06 -39.57
N ASP A 117 -11.55 48.02 -40.44
CA ASP A 117 -10.66 47.83 -41.61
C ASP A 117 -9.21 47.46 -41.24
N GLU A 118 -8.86 47.44 -39.95
CA GLU A 118 -7.53 47.09 -39.47
C GLU A 118 -7.42 45.60 -39.09
N PRO A 119 -6.36 44.90 -39.54
CA PRO A 119 -6.12 43.52 -39.17
C PRO A 119 -5.75 43.42 -37.68
N TYR A 120 -6.23 42.37 -37.01
CA TYR A 120 -5.89 42.11 -35.61
C TYR A 120 -4.38 42.01 -35.40
N LEU A 121 -3.86 42.81 -34.46
CA LEU A 121 -2.47 42.83 -34.05
C LEU A 121 -2.35 42.51 -32.55
N PRO A 122 -1.83 41.33 -32.17
CA PRO A 122 -1.59 41.00 -30.77
C PRO A 122 -0.43 41.83 -30.20
N THR A 123 -0.49 42.14 -28.91
CA THR A 123 0.59 42.86 -28.22
C THR A 123 1.81 41.94 -27.99
N PRO A 124 3.02 42.50 -27.82
CA PRO A 124 4.20 41.70 -27.50
C PRO A 124 4.02 40.82 -26.25
N GLU A 125 3.31 41.31 -25.24
CA GLU A 125 3.04 40.59 -23.99
C GLU A 125 2.10 39.41 -24.22
N GLN A 126 1.07 39.59 -25.06
CA GLN A 126 0.16 38.52 -25.45
C GLN A 126 0.90 37.41 -26.18
N VAL A 127 1.74 37.76 -27.16
CA VAL A 127 2.54 36.76 -27.89
C VAL A 127 3.51 36.04 -26.95
N ARG A 128 4.13 36.74 -26.01
CA ARG A 128 5.03 36.14 -25.02
C ARG A 128 4.30 35.16 -24.10
N ALA A 129 3.08 35.50 -23.66
CA ALA A 129 2.25 34.59 -22.87
C ALA A 129 1.92 33.31 -23.64
N HIS A 130 1.56 33.43 -24.92
CA HIS A 130 1.30 32.29 -25.80
C HIS A 130 2.53 31.39 -25.98
N LEU A 131 3.69 31.98 -26.25
CA LEU A 131 4.95 31.23 -26.38
C LEU A 131 5.29 30.46 -25.10
N ARG A 132 5.08 31.08 -23.94
CA ARG A 132 5.27 30.43 -22.64
C ARG A 132 4.30 29.27 -22.45
N ALA A 133 3.01 29.46 -22.71
CA ALA A 133 2.00 28.42 -22.57
C ALA A 133 2.30 27.21 -23.46
N VAL A 134 2.67 27.41 -24.73
CA VAL A 134 3.05 26.30 -25.63
C VAL A 134 4.27 25.55 -25.10
N ALA A 135 5.29 26.27 -24.64
CA ALA A 135 6.50 25.66 -24.11
C ALA A 135 6.25 24.85 -22.84
N GLU A 136 5.57 25.45 -21.85
CA GLU A 136 5.36 24.85 -20.53
C GLU A 136 4.31 23.73 -20.57
N SER A 137 3.21 23.89 -21.31
CA SER A 137 2.12 22.91 -21.29
C SER A 137 2.35 21.72 -22.23
N VAL A 138 3.00 21.95 -23.37
CA VAL A 138 3.09 20.94 -24.44
C VAL A 138 4.54 20.55 -24.67
N LEU A 139 5.38 21.43 -25.20
CA LEU A 139 6.64 21.04 -25.84
C LEU A 139 7.69 20.36 -24.95
N ILE A 140 7.66 20.63 -23.63
CA ILE A 140 8.62 20.04 -22.69
C ILE A 140 8.12 18.72 -22.07
N HIS A 141 6.84 18.38 -22.24
CA HIS A 141 6.22 17.23 -21.60
C HIS A 141 6.13 16.02 -22.55
N PRO A 142 6.48 14.80 -22.12
CA PRO A 142 6.29 13.59 -22.91
C PRO A 142 4.81 13.18 -22.97
N PRO A 143 4.38 12.39 -23.98
CA PRO A 143 3.06 11.77 -23.94
C PRO A 143 3.01 10.77 -22.79
N VAL A 144 2.14 10.99 -21.80
CA VAL A 144 2.03 10.09 -20.64
C VAL A 144 1.34 8.79 -21.07
N GLN A 145 2.11 7.73 -21.23
CA GLN A 145 1.63 6.47 -21.79
C GLN A 145 0.76 5.70 -20.77
N GLY A 146 -0.57 5.66 -20.89
CA GLY A 146 -1.42 4.96 -19.90
C GLY A 146 -1.04 3.48 -19.67
N LYS A 147 -0.82 2.71 -20.74
CA LYS A 147 -0.47 1.27 -20.62
C LYS A 147 1.00 1.00 -20.32
N ALA A 148 1.91 1.73 -20.95
CA ALA A 148 3.33 1.53 -20.70
C ALA A 148 3.78 2.15 -19.37
N ALA A 149 3.16 3.25 -18.91
CA ALA A 149 3.32 3.72 -17.53
C ALA A 149 2.81 2.69 -16.53
N MET A 150 1.61 2.13 -16.78
CA MET A 150 1.09 1.06 -15.92
C MET A 150 2.05 -0.14 -15.87
N ARG A 151 2.52 -0.60 -17.03
CA ARG A 151 3.49 -1.70 -17.11
C ARG A 151 4.76 -1.37 -16.35
N ARG A 152 5.31 -0.16 -16.54
CA ARG A 152 6.51 0.29 -15.83
C ARG A 152 6.30 0.33 -14.32
N LEU A 153 5.15 0.79 -13.82
CA LEU A 153 4.83 0.78 -12.39
C LEU A 153 4.73 -0.64 -11.84
N LEU A 154 4.09 -1.55 -12.58
CA LEU A 154 3.97 -2.94 -12.17
C LEU A 154 5.33 -3.65 -12.22
N ASP A 155 6.15 -3.40 -13.23
CA ASP A 155 7.51 -3.94 -13.34
C ASP A 155 8.38 -3.44 -12.18
N GLU A 156 8.23 -2.16 -11.80
CA GLU A 156 8.96 -1.54 -10.68
C GLU A 156 8.57 -2.19 -9.34
N VAL A 157 7.28 -2.31 -9.03
CA VAL A 157 6.82 -2.97 -7.78
C VAL A 157 7.16 -4.46 -7.76
N ASN A 158 7.25 -5.08 -8.94
CA ASN A 158 7.71 -6.45 -9.10
C ASN A 158 9.24 -6.59 -9.17
N SER A 159 10.01 -5.52 -9.00
CA SER A 159 11.46 -5.62 -8.88
C SER A 159 11.85 -6.31 -7.57
N ASP A 160 12.87 -7.17 -7.61
CA ASP A 160 13.36 -7.89 -6.42
C ASP A 160 13.90 -6.95 -5.34
N TYR A 161 14.31 -5.74 -5.73
CA TYR A 161 14.86 -4.73 -4.84
C TYR A 161 13.85 -3.62 -4.49
N PHE A 162 12.58 -3.80 -4.85
CA PHE A 162 11.55 -2.83 -4.48
C PHE A 162 11.36 -2.80 -2.94
N PRO A 163 11.31 -1.62 -2.31
CA PRO A 163 11.25 -1.48 -0.87
C PRO A 163 9.94 -2.02 -0.28
N LYS A 164 10.01 -2.40 0.99
CA LYS A 164 8.87 -2.89 1.79
C LYS A 164 8.30 -1.82 2.72
N ARG A 165 8.86 -0.60 2.71
CA ARG A 165 8.42 0.56 3.49
C ARG A 165 7.84 1.61 2.54
N SER A 166 6.72 2.22 2.93
CA SER A 166 6.00 3.20 2.11
C SER A 166 6.82 4.46 1.83
N GLU A 167 7.57 4.95 2.81
CA GLU A 167 8.47 6.11 2.69
C GLU A 167 9.49 5.93 1.54
N ASP A 168 10.16 4.78 1.51
CA ASP A 168 11.15 4.44 0.49
C ASP A 168 10.48 4.18 -0.88
N ALA A 169 9.34 3.49 -0.88
CA ALA A 169 8.55 3.24 -2.09
C ALA A 169 8.09 4.54 -2.76
N MET A 170 7.73 5.55 -1.97
CA MET A 170 7.35 6.87 -2.47
C MET A 170 8.47 7.53 -3.27
N ILE A 171 9.72 7.44 -2.81
CA ILE A 171 10.87 8.04 -3.51
C ILE A 171 11.02 7.43 -4.91
N ILE A 172 10.95 6.10 -5.02
CA ILE A 172 11.08 5.38 -6.29
C ILE A 172 9.90 5.69 -7.23
N LEU A 173 8.68 5.60 -6.71
CA LEU A 173 7.48 5.80 -7.53
C LEU A 173 7.33 7.24 -8.03
N ARG A 174 7.75 8.23 -7.22
CA ARG A 174 7.78 9.65 -7.61
C ARG A 174 8.81 9.94 -8.71
N ALA A 175 9.89 9.19 -8.81
CA ALA A 175 10.86 9.31 -9.92
C ALA A 175 10.33 8.72 -11.25
N GLY A 176 9.18 8.04 -11.20
CA GLY A 176 8.56 7.36 -12.33
C GLY A 176 7.26 8.02 -12.80
N PRO A 177 6.35 7.22 -13.39
CA PRO A 177 5.07 7.72 -13.93
C PRO A 177 4.11 8.34 -12.90
N LEU A 178 4.40 8.23 -11.60
CA LEU A 178 3.61 8.85 -10.53
C LEU A 178 4.15 10.23 -10.11
N GLU A 179 5.07 10.87 -10.84
CA GLU A 179 5.41 12.29 -10.59
C GLU A 179 4.23 13.22 -10.90
N ARG A 180 3.57 12.99 -12.04
CA ARG A 180 2.36 13.70 -12.49
C ARG A 180 1.40 12.71 -13.16
N PRO A 181 0.78 11.80 -12.38
CA PRO A 181 -0.03 10.74 -12.94
C PRO A 181 -1.35 11.27 -13.47
N ARG A 182 -1.79 10.67 -14.57
CA ARG A 182 -3.18 10.72 -15.03
C ARG A 182 -4.12 10.19 -13.97
N ARG A 183 -5.31 10.78 -13.82
CA ARG A 183 -6.31 10.26 -12.86
C ARG A 183 -6.68 8.82 -13.21
N ALA A 184 -6.83 8.52 -14.51
CA ALA A 184 -7.09 7.17 -14.99
C ALA A 184 -5.94 6.20 -14.68
N LEU A 185 -4.68 6.64 -14.80
CA LEU A 185 -3.51 5.81 -14.44
C LEU A 185 -3.52 5.50 -12.95
N LEU A 186 -3.70 6.52 -12.09
CA LEU A 186 -3.71 6.36 -10.64
C LEU A 186 -4.84 5.43 -10.18
N ARG A 187 -6.05 5.64 -10.73
CA ARG A 187 -7.22 4.78 -10.48
C ARG A 187 -6.92 3.33 -10.85
N ASN A 188 -6.48 3.10 -12.08
CA ASN A 188 -6.20 1.74 -12.55
C ASN A 188 -5.07 1.10 -11.74
N TYR A 189 -4.06 1.87 -11.34
CA TYR A 189 -2.94 1.36 -10.56
C TYR A 189 -3.39 0.95 -9.16
N LEU A 190 -4.19 1.78 -8.48
CA LEU A 190 -4.79 1.43 -7.18
C LEU A 190 -5.65 0.17 -7.27
N VAL A 191 -6.52 0.07 -8.29
CA VAL A 191 -7.33 -1.13 -8.51
C VAL A 191 -6.46 -2.38 -8.68
N VAL A 192 -5.38 -2.29 -9.47
CA VAL A 192 -4.45 -3.42 -9.66
C VAL A 192 -3.72 -3.75 -8.35
N LEU A 193 -3.18 -2.75 -7.63
CA LEU A 193 -2.51 -2.97 -6.35
C LEU A 193 -3.43 -3.70 -5.36
N ILE A 194 -4.69 -3.28 -5.23
CA ILE A 194 -5.67 -3.92 -4.34
C ILE A 194 -5.96 -5.35 -4.81
N LYS A 195 -6.15 -5.58 -6.11
CA LYS A 195 -6.35 -6.94 -6.66
C LYS A 195 -5.15 -7.85 -6.39
N CYS A 196 -3.92 -7.34 -6.50
CA CYS A 196 -2.71 -8.08 -6.15
C CYS A 196 -2.65 -8.39 -4.65
N LEU A 197 -2.99 -7.41 -3.80
CA LEU A 197 -3.03 -7.57 -2.35
C LEU A 197 -4.09 -8.57 -1.89
N LEU A 198 -5.24 -8.61 -2.56
CA LEU A 198 -6.33 -9.56 -2.34
C LEU A 198 -6.16 -10.89 -3.11
N ARG A 199 -5.07 -11.03 -3.88
CA ARG A 199 -4.76 -12.21 -4.71
C ARG A 199 -5.90 -12.64 -5.63
N TYR A 200 -6.39 -11.70 -6.44
CA TYR A 200 -7.25 -12.03 -7.58
C TYR A 200 -6.50 -12.88 -8.63
N GLU A 201 -5.20 -12.68 -8.73
CA GLU A 201 -4.31 -13.42 -9.62
C GLU A 201 -3.21 -14.06 -8.76
N ASN A 202 -3.05 -15.39 -8.85
CA ASN A 202 -2.12 -16.15 -8.01
C ASN A 202 -0.66 -16.09 -8.47
N ASP A 203 -0.36 -15.32 -9.52
CA ASP A 203 0.95 -15.26 -10.15
C ASP A 203 1.99 -14.49 -9.34
N ILE A 204 1.55 -13.71 -8.34
CA ILE A 204 2.43 -12.91 -7.49
C ILE A 204 2.82 -13.71 -6.24
N PRO A 205 4.12 -13.95 -6.01
CA PRO A 205 4.59 -14.63 -4.82
C PRO A 205 4.21 -13.90 -3.53
N ILE A 206 3.73 -14.61 -2.51
CA ILE A 206 3.29 -14.03 -1.23
C ILE A 206 4.36 -13.17 -0.55
N ARG A 207 5.64 -13.50 -0.75
CA ARG A 207 6.79 -12.72 -0.25
C ARG A 207 6.82 -11.27 -0.74
N ARG A 208 6.15 -10.97 -1.86
CA ARG A 208 6.05 -9.63 -2.44
C ARG A 208 4.87 -8.81 -1.91
N TRP A 209 3.97 -9.41 -1.13
CA TRP A 209 2.79 -8.71 -0.61
C TRP A 209 3.16 -7.40 0.10
N LYS A 210 4.24 -7.39 0.88
CA LYS A 210 4.75 -6.18 1.56
C LYS A 210 5.22 -5.07 0.59
N CYS A 211 5.73 -5.42 -0.59
CA CYS A 211 6.10 -4.44 -1.64
C CYS A 211 4.86 -3.77 -2.24
N PHE A 212 3.81 -4.55 -2.54
CA PHE A 212 2.53 -4.01 -3.00
C PHE A 212 1.85 -3.18 -1.92
N ALA A 213 1.93 -3.60 -0.65
CA ALA A 213 1.40 -2.85 0.47
C ALA A 213 2.15 -1.52 0.60
N ALA A 214 3.49 -1.53 0.53
CA ALA A 214 4.31 -0.32 0.54
C ALA A 214 3.94 0.64 -0.60
N ALA A 215 3.75 0.12 -1.81
CA ALA A 215 3.32 0.91 -2.97
C ALA A 215 1.94 1.55 -2.76
N LEU A 216 0.98 0.81 -2.17
CA LEU A 216 -0.34 1.37 -1.83
C LEU A 216 -0.22 2.53 -0.84
N GLY A 217 0.60 2.37 0.20
CA GLY A 217 0.88 3.41 1.19
C GLY A 217 1.57 4.63 0.59
N ALA A 218 2.53 4.43 -0.31
CA ALA A 218 3.19 5.51 -1.03
C ALA A 218 2.17 6.31 -1.88
N VAL A 219 1.26 5.65 -2.58
CA VAL A 219 0.21 6.33 -3.35
C VAL A 219 -0.72 7.13 -2.43
N LYS A 220 -1.11 6.55 -1.29
CA LYS A 220 -1.94 7.22 -0.28
C LYS A 220 -1.29 8.50 0.25
N GLU A 221 0.02 8.49 0.50
CA GLU A 221 0.78 9.66 0.95
C GLU A 221 0.98 10.71 -0.15
N MET A 222 1.25 10.28 -1.39
CA MET A 222 1.46 11.18 -2.52
C MET A 222 0.18 11.91 -2.95
N TYR A 223 -0.97 11.22 -2.89
CA TYR A 223 -2.24 11.68 -3.47
C TYR A 223 -3.44 11.40 -2.55
N PRO A 224 -3.50 11.96 -1.33
CA PRO A 224 -4.50 11.59 -0.32
C PRO A 224 -5.95 11.81 -0.78
N ASP A 225 -6.29 12.96 -1.36
CA ASP A 225 -7.66 13.27 -1.77
C ASP A 225 -8.14 12.36 -2.91
N LEU A 226 -7.27 12.17 -3.93
CA LEU A 226 -7.56 11.26 -5.04
C LEU A 226 -7.66 9.81 -4.55
N PHE A 227 -6.76 9.38 -3.68
CA PHE A 227 -6.80 8.05 -3.06
C PHE A 227 -8.13 7.82 -2.34
N VAL A 228 -8.54 8.73 -1.47
CA VAL A 228 -9.82 8.59 -0.74
C VAL A 228 -10.99 8.50 -1.72
N SER A 229 -11.04 9.38 -2.73
CA SER A 229 -12.13 9.38 -3.73
C SER A 229 -12.20 8.08 -4.51
N ILE A 230 -11.05 7.54 -4.95
CA ILE A 230 -10.98 6.31 -5.75
C ILE A 230 -11.33 5.10 -4.88
N ILE A 231 -10.76 5.00 -3.68
CA ILE A 231 -10.99 3.87 -2.77
C ILE A 231 -12.46 3.79 -2.35
N GLN A 232 -13.11 4.92 -2.07
CA GLN A 232 -14.54 4.93 -1.72
C GLN A 232 -15.43 4.41 -2.85
N THR A 233 -15.03 4.62 -4.11
CA THR A 233 -15.78 4.14 -5.28
C THR A 233 -15.45 2.68 -5.61
N GLU A 234 -14.19 2.27 -5.60
CA GLU A 234 -13.76 0.99 -6.16
C GLU A 234 -13.67 -0.15 -5.13
N LEU A 235 -13.32 0.14 -3.87
CA LEU A 235 -13.06 -0.90 -2.87
C LEU A 235 -14.29 -1.76 -2.52
N PRO A 236 -15.53 -1.22 -2.43
CA PRO A 236 -16.72 -2.05 -2.20
C PRO A 236 -16.89 -3.14 -3.27
N ASP A 237 -16.76 -2.77 -4.55
CA ASP A 237 -16.91 -3.73 -5.66
C ASP A 237 -15.80 -4.78 -5.65
N LEU A 238 -14.56 -4.38 -5.36
CA LEU A 238 -13.41 -5.29 -5.23
C LEU A 238 -13.48 -6.24 -4.04
N THR A 239 -14.36 -6.00 -3.07
CA THR A 239 -14.48 -6.83 -1.86
C THR A 239 -15.77 -7.63 -1.80
N THR A 240 -16.77 -7.31 -2.63
CA THR A 240 -18.10 -7.95 -2.59
C THR A 240 -18.08 -9.44 -2.92
N SER A 241 -17.23 -9.88 -3.85
CA SER A 241 -17.22 -11.27 -4.35
C SER A 241 -15.92 -12.02 -4.05
N LEU A 242 -15.37 -11.81 -2.86
CA LEU A 242 -14.16 -12.54 -2.42
C LEU A 242 -14.47 -14.01 -2.13
N SER A 243 -13.54 -14.88 -2.52
CA SER A 243 -13.51 -16.29 -2.10
C SER A 243 -12.99 -16.42 -0.67
N ASP A 244 -13.22 -17.59 -0.06
CA ASP A 244 -12.82 -17.84 1.34
C ASP A 244 -11.29 -17.76 1.51
N GLU A 245 -10.52 -18.22 0.52
CA GLU A 245 -9.05 -18.11 0.49
C GLU A 245 -8.56 -16.66 0.47
N GLN A 246 -9.38 -15.71 -0.01
CA GLN A 246 -9.03 -14.30 -0.10
C GLN A 246 -9.28 -13.53 1.21
N LEU A 247 -10.06 -14.09 2.14
CA LEU A 247 -10.43 -13.41 3.38
C LEU A 247 -9.23 -13.16 4.30
N VAL A 248 -8.22 -14.04 4.30
CA VAL A 248 -6.95 -13.82 5.02
C VAL A 248 -6.20 -12.59 4.50
N PHE A 249 -6.27 -12.35 3.19
CA PHE A 249 -5.62 -11.22 2.54
C PHE A 249 -6.41 -9.94 2.72
N LEU A 250 -7.74 -10.01 2.72
CA LEU A 250 -8.58 -8.89 3.14
C LEU A 250 -8.28 -8.48 4.58
N LEU A 251 -8.22 -9.44 5.50
CA LEU A 251 -7.86 -9.18 6.89
C LEU A 251 -6.48 -8.52 6.98
N SER A 252 -5.49 -9.07 6.27
CA SER A 252 -4.14 -8.50 6.24
C SER A 252 -4.12 -7.07 5.69
N LEU A 253 -4.93 -6.77 4.67
CA LEU A 253 -5.05 -5.45 4.07
C LEU A 253 -5.63 -4.43 5.06
N VAL A 254 -6.76 -4.74 5.69
CA VAL A 254 -7.40 -3.83 6.65
C VAL A 254 -6.61 -3.67 7.94
N VAL A 255 -5.86 -4.71 8.33
CA VAL A 255 -4.97 -4.62 9.49
C VAL A 255 -3.77 -3.71 9.21
N TRP A 256 -3.26 -3.74 7.97
CA TRP A 256 -2.16 -2.86 7.55
C TRP A 256 -2.63 -1.43 7.27
N TYR A 257 -3.86 -1.27 6.78
CA TYR A 257 -4.49 0.02 6.49
C TYR A 257 -5.90 0.09 7.11
N PRO A 258 -6.01 0.38 8.43
CA PRO A 258 -7.29 0.36 9.16
C PRO A 258 -8.36 1.30 8.59
N ASP A 259 -7.94 2.40 7.96
CA ASP A 259 -8.85 3.35 7.31
C ASP A 259 -9.56 2.81 6.05
N LEU A 260 -9.19 1.61 5.59
CA LEU A 260 -9.89 0.90 4.52
C LEU A 260 -11.07 0.09 5.04
N LEU A 261 -11.07 -0.34 6.31
CA LEU A 261 -12.15 -1.14 6.89
C LEU A 261 -13.55 -0.52 6.74
N PRO A 262 -13.79 0.77 6.99
CA PRO A 262 -15.11 1.36 6.78
C PRO A 262 -15.51 1.45 5.30
N LYS A 263 -14.57 1.28 4.36
CA LYS A 263 -14.76 1.45 2.91
C LYS A 263 -14.93 0.13 2.15
N ILE A 264 -14.85 -1.03 2.81
CA ILE A 264 -15.18 -2.32 2.19
C ILE A 264 -16.70 -2.53 2.17
N SER A 265 -17.20 -3.44 1.32
CA SER A 265 -18.63 -3.72 1.25
C SER A 265 -19.17 -4.38 2.52
N GLU A 266 -20.46 -4.17 2.82
CA GLU A 266 -21.11 -4.79 3.99
C GLU A 266 -21.08 -6.33 3.93
N ALA A 267 -21.20 -6.91 2.73
CA ALA A 267 -21.04 -8.35 2.53
C ALA A 267 -19.63 -8.84 2.88
N ALA A 268 -18.59 -8.05 2.54
CA ALA A 268 -17.22 -8.36 2.90
C ALA A 268 -16.98 -8.25 4.40
N LYS A 269 -17.59 -7.26 5.08
CA LYS A 269 -17.53 -7.14 6.56
C LYS A 269 -18.08 -8.41 7.22
N LEU A 270 -19.31 -8.80 6.92
CA LEU A 270 -19.94 -9.99 7.52
C LEU A 270 -19.13 -11.28 7.27
N LYS A 271 -18.58 -11.44 6.06
CA LYS A 271 -17.69 -12.57 5.75
C LYS A 271 -16.39 -12.52 6.54
N LEU A 272 -15.79 -11.33 6.69
CA LEU A 272 -14.57 -11.13 7.46
C LEU A 272 -14.79 -11.47 8.94
N GLU A 273 -15.92 -11.05 9.53
CA GLU A 273 -16.29 -11.39 10.91
C GLU A 273 -16.41 -12.91 11.10
N SER A 274 -17.11 -13.57 10.18
CA SER A 274 -17.27 -15.03 10.17
C SER A 274 -15.92 -15.75 10.00
N TYR A 275 -15.06 -15.22 9.14
CA TYR A 275 -13.71 -15.75 8.91
C TYR A 275 -12.84 -15.63 10.15
N ILE A 276 -12.77 -14.45 10.79
CA ILE A 276 -11.97 -14.25 12.02
C ILE A 276 -12.39 -15.26 13.10
N SER A 277 -13.69 -15.54 13.20
CA SER A 277 -14.24 -16.47 14.18
C SER A 277 -13.84 -17.94 13.94
N ALA A 278 -13.56 -18.33 12.69
CA ALA A 278 -13.32 -19.72 12.30
C ALA A 278 -11.91 -20.00 11.73
N MET A 279 -11.08 -18.98 11.54
CA MET A 279 -9.79 -19.11 10.84
C MET A 279 -8.83 -20.05 11.56
N LEU A 280 -8.03 -20.77 10.78
CA LEU A 280 -6.87 -21.52 11.26
C LEU A 280 -5.71 -20.56 11.53
N ILE A 281 -4.96 -20.81 12.61
CA ILE A 281 -3.85 -19.95 13.01
C ILE A 281 -2.56 -20.41 12.32
N ASP A 282 -2.32 -19.86 11.14
CA ASP A 282 -1.06 -19.97 10.39
C ASP A 282 -0.20 -18.70 10.52
N GLU A 283 0.98 -18.69 9.89
CA GLU A 283 1.92 -17.56 9.97
C GLU A 283 1.30 -16.22 9.51
N VAL A 284 0.41 -16.26 8.50
CA VAL A 284 -0.25 -15.06 7.97
C VAL A 284 -1.32 -14.56 8.93
N ALA A 285 -2.16 -15.47 9.43
CA ALA A 285 -3.22 -15.16 10.40
C ALA A 285 -2.64 -14.61 11.71
N VAL A 286 -1.50 -15.12 12.19
CA VAL A 286 -0.84 -14.61 13.40
C VAL A 286 -0.43 -13.14 13.25
N SER A 287 0.14 -12.77 12.11
CA SER A 287 0.51 -11.38 11.83
C SER A 287 -0.71 -10.45 11.80
N ALA A 288 -1.84 -10.96 11.30
CA ALA A 288 -3.10 -10.24 11.29
C ALA A 288 -3.71 -10.08 12.69
N ILE A 289 -3.70 -11.13 13.51
CA ILE A 289 -4.15 -11.10 14.91
C ILE A 289 -3.36 -10.07 15.71
N ALA A 290 -2.03 -10.17 15.68
CA ALA A 290 -1.14 -9.34 16.52
C ALA A 290 -1.38 -7.84 16.33
N ARG A 291 -1.58 -7.41 15.08
CA ARG A 291 -1.87 -6.01 14.74
C ARG A 291 -3.36 -5.69 14.91
N GLY A 292 -4.25 -6.62 14.57
CA GLY A 292 -5.70 -6.41 14.59
C GLY A 292 -6.29 -6.17 15.98
N ILE A 293 -5.66 -6.69 17.06
CA ILE A 293 -6.08 -6.40 18.45
C ILE A 293 -6.09 -4.89 18.74
N ARG A 294 -5.27 -4.10 18.04
CA ARG A 294 -5.19 -2.64 18.21
C ARG A 294 -6.24 -1.87 17.42
N ILE A 295 -7.02 -2.54 16.56
CA ILE A 295 -8.07 -1.93 15.74
C ILE A 295 -9.39 -2.07 16.50
N PRO A 296 -10.02 -0.95 16.94
CA PRO A 296 -11.22 -1.00 17.78
C PRO A 296 -12.34 -1.89 17.21
N GLU A 297 -12.58 -1.81 15.90
CA GLU A 297 -13.63 -2.54 15.20
C GLU A 297 -13.36 -4.05 15.09
N LEU A 298 -12.10 -4.49 15.19
CA LEU A 298 -11.72 -5.90 15.09
C LEU A 298 -11.38 -6.53 16.44
N LYS A 299 -11.11 -5.70 17.46
CA LYS A 299 -10.56 -6.10 18.75
C LYS A 299 -11.36 -7.22 19.41
N ASP A 300 -12.66 -7.03 19.60
CA ASP A 300 -13.50 -7.97 20.34
C ASP A 300 -13.62 -9.33 19.63
N MET A 301 -13.68 -9.32 18.30
CA MET A 301 -13.70 -10.54 17.50
C MET A 301 -12.37 -11.30 17.59
N ILE A 302 -11.26 -10.59 17.53
CA ILE A 302 -9.93 -11.21 17.63
C ILE A 302 -9.71 -11.78 19.04
N ILE A 303 -10.11 -11.06 20.09
CA ILE A 303 -10.07 -11.56 21.47
C ILE A 303 -10.94 -12.82 21.60
N SER A 304 -12.14 -12.83 21.01
CA SER A 304 -13.01 -13.99 20.99
C SER A 304 -12.41 -15.17 20.22
N ARG A 305 -11.63 -14.93 19.16
CA ARG A 305 -10.91 -15.99 18.45
C ARG A 305 -9.73 -16.52 19.26
N ILE A 306 -9.02 -15.64 19.99
CA ILE A 306 -7.92 -16.03 20.88
C ILE A 306 -8.44 -16.93 22.01
N SER A 307 -9.60 -16.62 22.60
CA SER A 307 -10.16 -17.39 23.72
C SER A 307 -10.51 -18.84 23.37
N ILE A 308 -10.62 -19.19 22.09
CA ILE A 308 -10.86 -20.56 21.63
C ILE A 308 -9.62 -21.24 21.05
N MET A 309 -8.46 -20.58 21.04
CA MET A 309 -7.22 -21.18 20.52
C MET A 309 -6.83 -22.43 21.30
N ASN A 310 -6.26 -23.43 20.62
CA ASN A 310 -5.65 -24.58 21.28
C ASN A 310 -4.14 -24.34 21.53
N ILE A 311 -3.49 -25.27 22.27
CA ILE A 311 -2.07 -25.17 22.63
C ILE A 311 -1.16 -25.04 21.40
N ASN A 312 -1.45 -25.77 20.32
CA ASN A 312 -0.63 -25.72 19.10
C ASN A 312 -0.80 -24.38 18.37
N GLU A 313 -2.02 -23.83 18.33
CA GLU A 313 -2.28 -22.52 17.74
C GLU A 313 -1.57 -21.40 18.52
N LEU A 314 -1.62 -21.43 19.87
CA LEU A 314 -0.87 -20.49 20.70
C LEU A 314 0.65 -20.64 20.50
N ALA A 315 1.15 -21.87 20.44
CA ALA A 315 2.57 -22.12 20.18
C ALA A 315 3.00 -21.55 18.82
N THR A 316 2.20 -21.74 17.77
CA THR A 316 2.45 -21.14 16.45
C THR A 316 2.45 -19.61 16.52
N ALA A 317 1.50 -19.02 17.26
CA ALA A 317 1.41 -17.57 17.41
C ALA A 317 2.65 -16.98 18.13
N LEU A 318 3.09 -17.64 19.20
CA LEU A 318 4.23 -17.21 20.02
C LEU A 318 5.60 -17.55 19.39
N ALA A 319 5.66 -18.47 18.43
CA ALA A 319 6.87 -18.73 17.65
C ALA A 319 7.09 -17.72 16.51
N SER A 320 6.14 -16.81 16.27
CA SER A 320 6.17 -15.88 15.15
C SER A 320 7.07 -14.65 15.40
N GLN A 321 7.32 -13.88 14.33
CA GLN A 321 8.02 -12.60 14.42
C GLN A 321 7.28 -11.54 15.26
N ASN A 322 6.01 -11.76 15.61
CA ASN A 322 5.19 -10.82 16.39
C ASN A 322 5.04 -11.27 17.86
N VAL A 323 5.96 -12.09 18.37
CA VAL A 323 5.93 -12.59 19.76
C VAL A 323 5.97 -11.47 20.78
N ALA A 324 6.70 -10.39 20.52
CA ALA A 324 6.83 -9.26 21.44
C ALA A 324 5.47 -8.56 21.66
N GLU A 325 4.68 -8.40 20.60
CA GLU A 325 3.34 -7.84 20.70
C GLU A 325 2.40 -8.81 21.42
N LEU A 326 2.36 -10.08 20.97
CA LEU A 326 1.39 -11.06 21.46
C LEU A 326 1.61 -11.51 22.91
N SER A 327 2.87 -11.63 23.34
CA SER A 327 3.23 -12.11 24.69
C SER A 327 2.81 -11.17 25.81
N THR A 328 2.54 -9.90 25.47
CA THR A 328 2.08 -8.87 26.41
C THR A 328 0.56 -8.71 26.45
N GLU A 329 -0.18 -9.40 25.58
CA GLU A 329 -1.64 -9.27 25.52
C GLU A 329 -2.32 -10.13 26.59
N ASP A 330 -3.14 -9.48 27.44
CA ASP A 330 -3.92 -10.16 28.48
C ASP A 330 -4.79 -11.30 27.91
N ALA A 331 -5.36 -11.12 26.71
CA ALA A 331 -6.16 -12.16 26.07
C ALA A 331 -5.35 -13.44 25.78
N VAL A 332 -4.09 -13.29 25.36
CA VAL A 332 -3.18 -14.41 25.08
C VAL A 332 -2.74 -15.07 26.39
N ILE A 333 -2.35 -14.26 27.38
CA ILE A 333 -1.93 -14.74 28.71
C ILE A 333 -3.07 -15.52 29.39
N ASN A 334 -4.27 -14.96 29.42
CA ASN A 334 -5.44 -15.58 30.04
C ASN A 334 -5.79 -16.91 29.37
N ARG A 335 -5.75 -16.97 28.03
CA ARG A 335 -5.98 -18.21 27.31
C ARG A 335 -4.92 -19.27 27.59
N ALA A 336 -3.65 -18.87 27.65
CA ALA A 336 -2.56 -19.79 27.99
C ALA A 336 -2.77 -20.39 29.39
N ILE A 337 -3.12 -19.57 30.38
CA ILE A 337 -3.39 -20.04 31.75
C ILE A 337 -4.59 -20.99 31.78
N GLU A 338 -5.69 -20.66 31.10
CA GLU A 338 -6.85 -21.54 31.00
C GLU A 338 -6.47 -22.91 30.44
N LEU A 339 -5.74 -22.94 29.32
CA LEU A 339 -5.25 -24.19 28.73
C LEU A 339 -4.30 -24.94 29.65
N PHE A 340 -3.45 -24.22 30.40
CA PHE A 340 -2.51 -24.81 31.35
C PHE A 340 -3.22 -25.68 32.39
N HIS A 341 -4.37 -25.22 32.90
CA HIS A 341 -5.18 -25.95 33.88
C HIS A 341 -5.93 -27.15 33.29
N THR A 342 -6.08 -27.24 31.96
CA THR A 342 -6.82 -28.31 31.28
C THR A 342 -5.94 -29.43 30.73
N VAL A 343 -4.62 -29.33 30.89
CA VAL A 343 -3.66 -30.33 30.42
C VAL A 343 -3.88 -31.68 31.12
N SER A 344 -3.97 -32.74 30.32
CA SER A 344 -4.31 -34.11 30.77
C SER A 344 -3.33 -35.19 30.26
N SER A 345 -2.15 -34.79 29.78
CA SER A 345 -1.09 -35.71 29.37
C SER A 345 0.28 -35.08 29.55
N TYR A 346 1.28 -35.87 29.98
CA TYR A 346 2.67 -35.41 30.04
C TYR A 346 3.19 -34.89 28.68
N VAL A 347 2.71 -35.41 27.55
CA VAL A 347 3.12 -34.92 26.21
C VAL A 347 2.62 -33.50 25.97
N THR A 348 1.35 -33.23 26.28
CA THR A 348 0.76 -31.90 26.14
C THR A 348 1.31 -30.93 27.18
N ALA A 349 1.65 -31.40 28.38
CA ALA A 349 2.36 -30.64 29.40
C ALA A 349 3.73 -30.15 28.91
N ASN A 350 4.54 -31.02 28.30
CA ASN A 350 5.84 -30.61 27.75
C ASN A 350 5.67 -29.54 26.65
N ASN A 351 4.73 -29.74 25.72
CA ASN A 351 4.46 -28.77 24.66
C ASN A 351 4.01 -27.42 25.23
N MET A 352 3.15 -27.44 26.25
CA MET A 352 2.65 -26.25 26.93
C MET A 352 3.77 -25.48 27.64
N LEU A 353 4.66 -26.18 28.35
CA LEU A 353 5.77 -25.57 29.06
C LEU A 353 6.81 -24.97 28.09
N ASP A 354 7.26 -25.76 27.12
CA ASP A 354 8.38 -25.37 26.24
C ASP A 354 7.99 -24.32 25.21
N LYS A 355 6.79 -24.43 24.62
CA LYS A 355 6.41 -23.60 23.47
C LYS A 355 5.47 -22.45 23.79
N VAL A 356 4.87 -22.43 24.98
CA VAL A 356 3.92 -21.40 25.38
C VAL A 356 4.38 -20.72 26.67
N MET A 357 4.43 -21.45 27.78
CA MET A 357 4.62 -20.82 29.09
C MET A 357 6.01 -20.26 29.31
N THR A 358 7.05 -20.89 28.78
CA THR A 358 8.43 -20.35 28.81
C THR A 358 8.51 -18.95 28.19
N ILE A 359 7.78 -18.72 27.09
CA ILE A 359 7.77 -17.43 26.38
C ILE A 359 6.98 -16.39 27.19
N LEU A 360 5.86 -16.79 27.79
CA LEU A 360 4.97 -15.89 28.54
C LEU A 360 5.45 -15.60 29.96
N LEU A 361 6.34 -16.43 30.50
CA LEU A 361 6.80 -16.37 31.90
C LEU A 361 7.21 -14.97 32.37
N PRO A 362 7.96 -14.16 31.59
CA PRO A 362 8.37 -12.82 31.99
C PRO A 362 7.21 -11.82 32.15
N HIS A 363 6.04 -12.13 31.59
CA HIS A 363 4.87 -11.24 31.54
C HIS A 363 3.78 -11.63 32.56
N LEU A 364 3.99 -12.70 33.32
CA LEU A 364 3.02 -13.17 34.31
C LEU A 364 3.10 -12.38 35.61
N ASN A 365 1.94 -12.06 36.17
CA ASN A 365 1.86 -11.48 37.50
C ASN A 365 1.96 -12.55 38.61
N ARG A 366 2.20 -12.12 39.85
CA ARG A 366 2.37 -13.01 41.01
C ARG A 366 1.20 -13.99 41.20
N ASN A 367 -0.04 -13.55 41.07
CA ASN A 367 -1.21 -14.41 41.26
C ASN A 367 -1.28 -15.51 40.19
N GLN A 368 -0.94 -15.16 38.94
CA GLN A 368 -0.87 -16.12 37.84
C GLN A 368 0.24 -17.15 38.10
N LEU A 369 1.43 -16.72 38.53
CA LEU A 369 2.53 -17.62 38.88
C LEU A 369 2.16 -18.59 40.01
N GLU A 370 1.52 -18.08 41.07
CA GLU A 370 1.07 -18.92 42.18
C GLU A 370 0.04 -19.98 41.71
N SER A 371 -0.84 -19.62 40.78
CA SER A 371 -1.82 -20.54 40.17
C SER A 371 -1.15 -21.65 39.36
N LEU A 372 -0.13 -21.30 38.56
CA LEU A 372 0.64 -22.28 37.78
C LEU A 372 1.38 -23.26 38.70
N LEU A 373 2.03 -22.75 39.75
CA LEU A 373 2.73 -23.59 40.73
C LEU A 373 1.80 -24.56 41.47
N ASN A 374 0.59 -24.12 41.84
CA ASN A 374 -0.42 -25.02 42.42
C ASN A 374 -0.75 -26.16 41.45
N THR A 375 -0.97 -25.82 40.18
CA THR A 375 -1.35 -26.79 39.14
C THR A 375 -0.23 -27.80 38.86
N ILE A 376 1.04 -27.35 38.84
CA ILE A 376 2.19 -28.24 38.69
C ILE A 376 2.29 -29.22 39.87
N ALA A 377 2.05 -28.75 41.10
CA ALA A 377 2.15 -29.58 42.28
C ALA A 377 1.06 -30.67 42.35
N GLU A 378 -0.15 -30.34 41.90
CA GLU A 378 -1.33 -31.21 41.94
C GLU A 378 -1.41 -32.18 40.75
N SER A 379 -0.98 -31.75 39.56
CA SER A 379 -1.12 -32.55 38.33
C SER A 379 0.01 -33.56 38.14
N PRO A 380 -0.30 -34.87 38.01
CA PRO A 380 0.71 -35.88 37.70
C PRO A 380 1.31 -35.69 36.29
N ASP A 381 0.59 -35.04 35.36
CA ASP A 381 1.06 -34.81 34.00
C ASP A 381 2.20 -33.80 33.97
N TYR A 382 2.09 -32.71 34.74
CA TYR A 382 3.19 -31.77 34.92
C TYR A 382 4.31 -32.36 35.77
N ARG A 383 4.01 -33.21 36.75
CA ARG A 383 5.05 -33.89 37.53
C ARG A 383 5.94 -34.79 36.67
N ASN A 384 5.34 -35.51 35.73
CA ASN A 384 6.03 -36.47 34.86
C ASN A 384 6.54 -35.84 33.54
N ALA A 385 6.25 -34.57 33.29
CA ALA A 385 6.78 -33.83 32.15
C ALA A 385 8.28 -33.55 32.31
N TYR A 386 9.08 -33.88 31.30
CA TYR A 386 10.53 -33.67 31.32
C TYR A 386 10.90 -32.19 31.26
N SER A 387 10.01 -31.32 30.76
CA SER A 387 10.22 -29.88 30.65
C SER A 387 10.03 -29.14 31.97
N THR A 388 9.35 -29.75 32.96
CA THR A 388 9.02 -29.11 34.24
C THR A 388 10.24 -28.62 35.02
N PRO A 389 11.34 -29.40 35.15
CA PRO A 389 12.53 -28.91 35.83
C PRO A 389 13.17 -27.68 35.17
N SER A 390 13.19 -27.65 33.83
CA SER A 390 13.69 -26.49 33.07
C SER A 390 12.83 -25.27 33.31
N PHE A 391 11.50 -25.42 33.22
CA PHE A 391 10.55 -24.34 33.46
C PHE A 391 10.65 -23.76 34.89
N LEU A 392 10.73 -24.62 35.91
CA LEU A 392 10.92 -24.17 37.30
C LEU A 392 12.26 -23.45 37.50
N SER A 393 13.32 -23.87 36.82
CA SER A 393 14.63 -23.19 36.87
C SER A 393 14.57 -21.79 36.26
N GLN A 394 13.80 -21.60 35.18
CA GLN A 394 13.56 -20.29 34.59
C GLN A 394 12.66 -19.42 35.48
N LEU A 395 11.68 -20.03 36.16
CA LEU A 395 10.88 -19.30 37.14
C LEU A 395 11.75 -18.79 38.28
N ARG A 396 12.66 -19.62 38.80
CA ARG A 396 13.62 -19.27 39.86
C ARG A 396 14.47 -18.05 39.49
N SER A 397 14.90 -17.92 38.24
CA SER A 397 15.65 -16.74 37.81
C SER A 397 14.81 -15.46 37.71
N ILE A 398 13.48 -15.57 37.56
CA ILE A 398 12.56 -14.43 37.45
C ILE A 398 12.10 -13.93 38.82
N ILE A 399 11.67 -14.83 39.72
CA ILE A 399 11.14 -14.45 41.04
C ILE A 399 12.22 -14.36 42.13
N GLY A 400 13.43 -14.83 41.84
CA GLY A 400 14.54 -14.85 42.79
C GLY A 400 14.56 -16.09 43.67
N GLU A 401 15.75 -16.40 44.19
CA GLU A 401 16.07 -17.61 44.94
C GLU A 401 15.16 -17.83 46.16
N GLU A 402 15.07 -16.84 47.05
CA GLU A 402 14.35 -16.96 48.32
C GLU A 402 12.85 -17.17 48.13
N ASP A 403 12.23 -16.35 47.26
CA ASP A 403 10.79 -16.45 46.95
C ASP A 403 10.48 -17.76 46.23
N PHE A 404 11.36 -18.23 45.33
CA PHE A 404 11.21 -19.53 44.67
C PHE A 404 11.21 -20.69 45.66
N ILE A 405 12.20 -20.76 46.56
CA ILE A 405 12.28 -21.81 47.57
C ILE A 405 11.01 -21.81 48.44
N LYS A 406 10.58 -20.63 48.90
CA LYS A 406 9.41 -20.47 49.75
C LYS A 406 8.13 -20.95 49.08
N GLU A 407 7.87 -20.53 47.83
CA GLU A 407 6.67 -20.93 47.11
C GLU A 407 6.69 -22.42 46.73
N CYS A 408 7.85 -22.99 46.42
CA CYS A 408 7.98 -24.41 46.12
C CYS A 408 7.82 -25.31 47.34
N GLN A 409 8.42 -24.97 48.48
CA GLN A 409 8.25 -25.70 49.74
C GLN A 409 6.79 -25.69 50.23
N LYS A 410 6.11 -24.54 50.11
CA LYS A 410 4.67 -24.39 50.43
C LYS A 410 3.80 -25.41 49.68
N ARG A 411 4.23 -25.85 48.49
CA ARG A 411 3.51 -26.77 47.60
C ARG A 411 4.16 -28.15 47.48
N GLN A 412 5.17 -28.44 48.32
CA GLN A 412 5.94 -29.69 48.31
C GLN A 412 6.63 -30.00 46.97
N LEU A 413 6.90 -28.98 46.15
CA LEU A 413 7.60 -29.13 44.87
C LEU A 413 9.08 -29.48 45.07
N ASP A 414 9.66 -29.11 46.20
CA ASP A 414 10.99 -29.51 46.66
C ASP A 414 11.14 -31.02 46.81
N LYS A 415 10.10 -31.70 47.28
CA LYS A 415 10.06 -33.17 47.39
C LYS A 415 9.83 -33.85 46.04
N GLN A 416 9.07 -33.21 45.16
CA GLN A 416 8.75 -33.73 43.83
C GLN A 416 9.93 -33.57 42.85
N PHE A 417 10.72 -32.51 43.00
CA PHE A 417 11.85 -32.18 42.14
C PHE A 417 13.14 -31.90 42.95
N PRO A 418 13.65 -32.88 43.71
CA PRO A 418 14.76 -32.67 44.65
C PRO A 418 16.05 -32.18 43.98
N ALA A 419 16.26 -32.49 42.70
CA ALA A 419 17.44 -32.03 41.95
C ALA A 419 17.50 -30.51 41.74
N LEU A 420 16.39 -29.78 41.92
CA LEU A 420 16.33 -28.33 41.77
C LEU A 420 16.65 -27.57 43.06
N PHE A 421 16.68 -28.25 44.19
CA PHE A 421 16.83 -27.64 45.51
C PHE A 421 18.10 -28.20 46.16
N PRO A 422 19.14 -27.39 46.45
CA PRO A 422 20.28 -27.86 47.24
C PRO A 422 19.82 -28.44 48.60
N PRO A 423 20.61 -29.33 49.22
CA PRO A 423 20.28 -29.90 50.52
C PRO A 423 20.15 -28.80 51.59
N PRO A 424 19.36 -29.03 52.66
CA PRO A 424 19.02 -28.02 53.67
C PRO A 424 20.21 -27.29 54.32
N GLU A 425 21.40 -27.90 54.28
CA GLU A 425 22.63 -27.38 54.89
C GLU A 425 23.24 -26.18 54.13
N ALA A 426 22.82 -25.89 52.88
CA ALA A 426 23.40 -24.81 52.07
C ALA A 426 22.65 -23.46 52.13
N TYR A 427 21.43 -23.41 52.70
CA TYR A 427 20.61 -22.18 52.68
C TYR A 427 20.89 -21.21 53.84
N HIS A 428 21.68 -21.62 54.82
CA HIS A 428 21.93 -20.84 56.04
C HIS A 428 23.22 -20.01 56.04
N GLU A 429 24.05 -20.08 55.00
CA GLU A 429 25.37 -19.41 55.01
C GLU A 429 25.41 -17.96 54.50
N TYR A 430 24.29 -17.36 54.07
CA TYR A 430 24.30 -15.98 53.56
C TYR A 430 23.81 -14.88 54.53
N ASN A 431 23.42 -15.23 55.76
CA ASN A 431 22.92 -14.24 56.73
C ASN A 431 23.94 -13.72 57.76
N ASP A 432 25.19 -14.20 57.75
CA ASP A 432 26.21 -13.74 58.69
C ASP A 432 27.57 -13.51 58.01
N ILE A 433 27.69 -12.40 57.27
CA ILE A 433 28.99 -11.76 57.05
C ILE A 433 28.88 -10.30 57.54
N PRO A 434 29.48 -9.95 58.70
CA PRO A 434 29.55 -8.57 59.14
C PRO A 434 30.64 -7.80 58.37
N PHE A 435 30.19 -6.71 57.73
CA PHE A 435 30.89 -5.59 57.08
C PHE A 435 31.60 -5.81 55.74
#